data_AF-A0A3D5V8E2-F1
#
_entry.id   AF-A0A3D5V8E2-F1
#
_cell.length_a   1.000
_cell.length_b   1.000
_cell.length_c   1.000
_cell.angle_alpha   90.00
_cell.angle_beta   90.00
_cell.angle_gamma   90.00
#
_symmetry.space_group_name_H-M   'P 1'
#
loop_
_entity.id
_entity.type
_entity.pdbx_description
1 polymer ?
#
loop_
_entity_poly.entity_id
_entity_poly.type
_entity_poly.pdbx_seq_one_letter_code
_entity_poly.pdbx_strand_id
1 'polypeptide(L)' 'MFSDIYNFITYSEGKAPPELVTNLNQYFEKIANFVLENNRLLDKYPSDGIIALFEMPIYRANHAFSACRTALQHKKYCK' A
#
# COMPACT_ATOMS: atom_id res chain seq x y z
N MET A 1 -3.67 5.53 6.27
CA MET A 1 -2.38 5.56 5.55
C MET A 1 -2.68 5.78 4.09
N PHE A 2 -1.99 6.72 3.47
CA PHE A 2 -1.96 6.92 2.02
C PHE A 2 -0.51 6.72 1.58
N SER A 3 -0.30 6.09 0.43
CA SER A 3 1.01 5.99 -0.21
C SER A 3 0.85 6.04 -1.72
N ASP A 4 1.89 6.53 -2.38
CA ASP A 4 1.95 6.70 -3.82
C ASP A 4 3.34 6.31 -4.34
N ILE A 5 3.44 5.91 -5.61
CA ILE A 5 4.72 5.53 -6.21
C ILE A 5 5.42 6.79 -6.73
N TYR A 6 6.60 7.08 -6.20
CA TYR A 6 7.37 8.23 -6.65
C TYR A 6 7.75 8.11 -8.14
N ASN A 7 7.46 9.16 -8.90
CA ASN A 7 7.78 9.29 -10.33
C ASN A 7 7.21 8.15 -11.21
N PHE A 8 6.00 7.68 -10.89
CA PHE A 8 5.34 6.57 -11.58
C PHE A 8 5.18 6.80 -13.09
N ILE A 9 4.90 8.02 -13.53
CA ILE A 9 4.76 8.36 -14.96
C ILE A 9 6.01 7.91 -15.73
N THR A 10 7.18 8.42 -15.36
CA THR A 10 8.46 8.03 -15.98
C THR A 10 8.74 6.52 -15.83
N TYR A 11 8.39 5.92 -14.69
CA TYR A 11 8.55 4.49 -14.48
C TYR A 11 7.69 3.64 -15.44
N SER A 12 6.49 4.11 -15.77
CA SER A 12 5.51 3.42 -16.62
C SER A 12 5.81 3.55 -18.11
N GLU A 13 6.33 4.70 -18.56
CA GLU A 13 6.64 4.96 -19.98
C GLU A 13 7.67 4.00 -20.57
N GLY A 14 8.57 3.46 -19.73
CA GLY A 14 9.61 2.53 -20.15
C GLY A 14 9.21 1.05 -20.17
N LYS A 15 7.94 0.69 -19.92
CA LYS A 15 7.51 -0.71 -19.75
C LYS A 15 6.39 -1.12 -20.69
N ALA A 16 6.39 -2.40 -21.05
CA ALA A 16 5.24 -2.99 -21.73
C ALA A 16 4.05 -3.09 -20.75
N PRO A 17 2.80 -2.90 -21.21
CA PRO A 17 1.63 -2.94 -20.33
C PRO A 17 1.52 -4.20 -19.45
N PRO A 18 1.79 -5.43 -19.96
CA PRO A 18 1.72 -6.64 -19.12
C PRO A 18 2.76 -6.63 -17.99
N GLU A 19 3.98 -6.18 -18.28
CA GLU A 19 5.06 -6.09 -17.29
C GLU A 19 4.71 -5.07 -16.19
N LEU A 20 4.18 -3.92 -16.59
CA LEU A 20 3.76 -2.88 -15.64
C LEU A 20 2.67 -3.41 -14.69
N VAL A 21 1.66 -4.11 -15.23
CA VAL A 21 0.58 -4.70 -14.43
C VAL A 21 1.12 -5.76 -13.47
N THR A 22 2.04 -6.63 -13.92
CA THR A 22 2.66 -7.63 -13.05
C THR A 22 3.41 -6.97 -11.88
N ASN A 23 4.21 -5.94 -12.16
CA ASN A 23 4.98 -5.24 -11.12
C ASN A 23 4.06 -4.52 -10.12
N LEU A 24 3.00 -3.88 -10.60
CA LEU A 24 2.00 -3.23 -9.75
C LEU A 24 1.27 -4.23 -8.86
N ASN A 25 0.84 -5.37 -9.43
CA ASN A 25 0.15 -6.40 -8.65
C ASN A 25 1.04 -6.96 -7.53
N GLN A 26 2.31 -7.23 -7.81
CA GLN A 26 3.27 -7.69 -6.79
C GLN A 26 3.46 -6.65 -5.67
N TYR A 27 3.58 -5.38 -6.03
CA TYR A 27 3.68 -4.29 -5.06
C TYR A 27 2.39 -4.18 -4.22
N PHE A 28 1.23 -4.08 -4.85
CA PHE A 28 -0.06 -3.94 -4.17
C PHE A 28 -0.37 -5.12 -3.25
N GLU A 29 -0.13 -6.35 -3.71
CA GLU A 29 -0.29 -7.56 -2.90
C GLU A 29 0.58 -7.48 -1.65
N LYS A 30 1.83 -7.05 -1.78
CA LYS A 30 2.73 -6.95 -0.62
C LYS A 30 2.27 -5.91 0.39
N ILE A 31 1.86 -4.72 -0.06
CA ILE A 31 1.43 -3.66 0.86
C ILE A 31 0.06 -4.00 1.47
N ALA A 32 -0.85 -4.62 0.72
CA ALA A 32 -2.11 -5.14 1.23
C ALA A 32 -1.90 -6.15 2.36
N ASN A 33 -0.95 -7.08 2.18
CA ASN A 33 -0.59 -8.04 3.23
C ASN A 33 -0.11 -7.34 4.51
N PHE A 34 0.69 -6.28 4.44
CA PHE A 34 1.07 -5.52 5.63
C PHE A 34 -0.12 -4.86 6.34
N VAL A 35 -1.11 -4.35 5.59
CA VAL A 35 -2.33 -3.77 6.17
C VAL A 35 -3.15 -4.87 6.88
N LEU A 36 -3.34 -6.01 6.22
CA LEU A 36 -4.10 -7.14 6.74
C LEU A 36 -3.43 -7.81 7.96
N GLU A 37 -2.11 -7.98 7.94
CA GLU A 37 -1.31 -8.51 9.08
C GLU A 37 -1.41 -7.62 10.33
N ASN A 38 -1.66 -6.31 10.17
CA ASN A 38 -1.92 -5.41 11.28
C ASN A 38 -3.40 -5.36 11.69
N ASN A 39 -4.23 -6.23 11.12
CA ASN A 39 -5.67 -6.32 11.28
C ASN A 39 -6.38 -5.00 10.92
N ARG A 40 -6.00 -4.39 9.80
CA ARG A 40 -6.52 -3.10 9.33
C ARG A 40 -7.21 -3.25 7.98
N LEU A 41 -7.98 -2.24 7.61
CA LEU A 41 -8.81 -2.28 6.42
C LEU A 41 -8.04 -1.68 5.25
N LEU A 42 -7.89 -2.46 4.18
CA LEU A 42 -7.55 -1.91 2.88
C LEU A 42 -8.81 -1.32 2.24
N ASP A 43 -8.75 -0.06 1.82
CA ASP A 43 -9.89 0.65 1.22
C ASP A 43 -9.86 0.51 -0.31
N LYS A 44 -8.83 1.05 -0.97
CA LYS A 44 -8.72 1.05 -2.43
C LYS A 44 -7.32 1.37 -2.94
N TYR A 45 -7.12 1.15 -4.25
CA TYR A 45 -5.91 1.46 -5.02
C TYR A 45 -6.18 2.58 -6.02
N PRO A 46 -6.03 3.87 -5.65
CA PRO A 46 -6.17 4.96 -6.61
C PRO A 46 -4.93 5.01 -7.51
N SER A 47 -5.06 4.64 -8.79
CA SER A 47 -3.95 4.64 -9.75
C SER A 47 -2.79 3.74 -9.28
N ASP A 48 -1.65 4.34 -8.96
CA ASP A 48 -0.40 3.78 -8.45
C ASP A 48 -0.28 3.86 -6.92
N GLY A 49 -1.29 4.44 -6.28
CA GLY A 49 -1.36 4.60 -4.84
C GLY A 49 -2.16 3.51 -4.12
N ILE A 50 -2.13 3.59 -2.79
CA ILE A 50 -2.87 2.71 -1.88
C ILE A 50 -3.44 3.49 -0.69
N ILE A 51 -4.68 3.18 -0.34
CA ILE A 51 -5.38 3.75 0.81
C ILE A 51 -5.75 2.64 1.79
N ALA A 52 -5.35 2.83 3.05
CA ALA A 52 -5.69 1.94 4.16
C ALA A 52 -6.26 2.72 5.34
N LEU A 53 -7.31 2.18 5.94
CA LEU A 53 -8.06 2.73 7.06
C LEU A 53 -7.78 1.92 8.33
N PHE A 54 -7.61 2.64 9.45
CA PHE A 54 -7.11 2.04 10.70
C PHE A 54 -8.11 2.08 11.85
N GLU A 55 -9.13 2.93 11.75
CA GLU A 55 -10.19 3.11 12.75
C GLU A 55 -11.53 2.48 12.31
N MET A 56 -11.58 1.92 11.11
CA MET A 56 -12.78 1.40 10.47
C MET A 56 -12.62 -0.09 10.10
N PRO A 57 -13.73 -0.86 10.02
CA PRO A 57 -15.10 -0.50 10.38
C PRO A 57 -15.34 -0.48 11.90
N ILE A 58 -14.39 -1.01 12.68
CA ILE A 58 -14.45 -1.12 14.13
C ILE A 58 -13.29 -0.33 14.72
N TYR A 59 -13.62 0.60 15.63
CA TYR A 59 -12.62 1.36 16.36
C TYR A 59 -11.76 0.43 17.23
N ARG A 60 -10.45 0.71 17.29
CA ARG A 60 -9.53 0.04 18.21
C ARG A 60 -8.54 1.04 18.75
N ALA A 61 -8.34 1.09 20.07
CA ALA A 61 -7.48 2.06 20.75
C ALA A 61 -6.03 2.11 20.19
N ASN A 62 -5.51 1.01 19.65
CA ASN A 62 -4.18 0.93 19.06
C ASN A 62 -4.12 1.28 17.55
N HIS A 63 -5.15 1.91 16.98
CA HIS A 63 -5.23 2.25 15.55
C HIS A 63 -4.01 3.03 15.06
N ALA A 64 -3.58 4.06 15.80
CA ALA A 64 -2.41 4.88 15.46
C ALA A 64 -1.11 4.05 15.46
N PHE A 65 -0.92 3.20 16.49
CA PHE A 65 0.24 2.31 16.57
C PHE A 65 0.32 1.37 15.36
N SER A 66 -0.80 0.74 15.00
CA SER A 66 -0.86 -0.12 13.81
C SER A 66 -0.60 0.65 12.52
N ALA A 67 -1.10 1.89 12.39
CA ALA A 67 -0.81 2.74 11.23
C ALA A 67 0.69 3.00 11.08
N CYS A 68 1.37 3.37 12.15
CA CYS A 68 2.81 3.57 12.15
C CYS A 68 3.56 2.27 11.84
N ARG A 69 3.14 1.14 12.42
CA ARG A 69 3.75 -0.17 12.17
C ARG A 69 3.63 -0.61 10.71
N THR A 70 2.44 -0.48 10.12
CA THR A 70 2.21 -0.77 8.70
C THR A 70 3.05 0.15 7.80
N ALA A 71 3.11 1.45 8.10
CA ALA A 71 3.93 2.39 7.35
C ALA A 71 5.43 2.04 7.42
N LEU A 72 5.92 1.56 8.57
CA LEU A 72 7.31 1.11 8.72
C LEU A 72 7.59 -0.17 7.96
N GLN A 73 6.67 -1.13 7.93
CA GLN A 73 6.80 -2.35 7.11
C GLN A 73 6.86 -2.01 5.61
N HIS A 74 5.94 -1.14 5.17
CA HIS A 74 5.91 -0.62 3.81
C HIS A 74 7.26 0.05 3.46
N LYS A 75 7.72 1.00 4.27
CA LYS A 75 9.00 1.70 4.05
C LYS A 75 10.19 0.74 4.00
N LYS A 76 10.19 -0.35 4.78
CA LYS A 76 11.28 -1.36 4.76
C LYS A 76 11.27 -2.20 3.49
N TYR A 77 10.10 -2.45 2.89
CA TYR A 77 9.97 -3.21 1.65
C TYR A 77 10.36 -2.41 0.41
N CYS A 78 10.05 -1.11 0.38
CA CYS A 78 10.35 -0.23 -0.76
C CYS A 78 11.75 0.41 -0.72
N LYS A 79 12.60 -0.02 0.22
CA LYS A 79 14.02 0.36 0.28
C LYS A 79 14.84 -0.54 -0.61
#